data_AF-A0A7X7QDR0-F1
#
_entry.id   AF-A0A7X7QDR0-F1
#
_cell.length_a   1.000
_cell.length_b   1.000
_cell.length_c   1.000
_cell.angle_alpha   90.00
_cell.angle_beta   90.00
_cell.angle_gamma   90.00
#
_symmetry.space_group_name_H-M   'P 1'
#
loop_
_entity.id
_entity.type
_entity.pdbx_description
1 polymer ?
#
loop_
_entity_poly.entity_id
_entity_poly.type
_entity_poly.pdbx_seq_one_letter_code
_entity_poly.pdbx_strand_id
1 'polypeptide(L)'
;TNPGRPVAALTLAYQDATLSHVANGVYGELWSAALLAGAFSSATVREAFDRSLDYVPPRSRLAEALRAVRDMRDEGLAWEQAIAAIQERWGHYSWVHTINNAAVIAAGLLWGEDDFSATVGLTVQGGWDTDSNGATAGSVAGVVLGAAALPEHFVAPLENRTRSAIFGYDNAVISDLARRTLKLVEG
;
A
#
# COMPACT_ATOMS: atom_id res chain seq x y z
N THR A 1 13.48 -10.04 3.49
CA THR A 1 12.73 -8.93 2.85
C THR A 1 13.53 -8.43 1.65
N ASN A 2 12.93 -7.66 0.74
CA ASN A 2 13.57 -7.26 -0.53
C ASN A 2 13.46 -5.75 -0.80
N PRO A 3 13.96 -4.87 0.10
CA PRO A 3 13.88 -3.42 -0.09
C PRO A 3 14.65 -3.00 -1.35
N GLY A 4 14.05 -2.14 -2.18
CA GLY A 4 14.63 -1.71 -3.45
C GLY A 4 14.78 -2.83 -4.50
N ARG A 5 14.26 -4.04 -4.23
CA ARG A 5 14.37 -5.22 -5.11
C ARG A 5 13.00 -5.81 -5.45
N PRO A 6 12.13 -5.10 -6.20
CA PRO A 6 10.76 -5.53 -6.48
C PRO A 6 10.66 -6.95 -7.07
N VAL A 7 11.53 -7.32 -8.02
CA VAL A 7 11.50 -8.67 -8.64
C VAL A 7 11.68 -9.79 -7.62
N ALA A 8 12.59 -9.61 -6.66
CA ALA A 8 12.81 -10.60 -5.60
C ALA A 8 11.66 -10.60 -4.58
N ALA A 9 11.04 -9.44 -4.31
CA ALA A 9 9.83 -9.35 -3.49
C ALA A 9 8.67 -10.15 -4.12
N LEU A 10 8.49 -10.03 -5.44
CA LEU A 10 7.42 -10.70 -6.18
C LEU A 10 7.51 -12.23 -6.14
N THR A 11 8.71 -12.81 -6.10
CA THR A 11 8.84 -14.27 -5.97
C THR A 11 8.26 -14.77 -4.65
N LEU A 12 8.54 -14.08 -3.54
CA LEU A 12 8.00 -14.44 -2.23
C LEU A 12 6.50 -14.16 -2.15
N ALA A 13 6.05 -13.01 -2.64
CA ALA A 13 4.62 -12.66 -2.68
C ALA A 13 3.81 -13.62 -3.56
N TYR A 14 4.35 -14.08 -4.69
CA TYR A 14 3.64 -15.08 -5.51
C TYR A 14 3.46 -16.41 -4.77
N GLN A 15 4.47 -16.84 -4.00
CA GLN A 15 4.39 -18.06 -3.20
C GLN A 15 3.36 -17.94 -2.07
N ASP A 16 3.28 -16.78 -1.41
CA ASP A 16 2.29 -16.52 -0.35
C ASP A 16 0.88 -16.40 -0.93
N ALA A 17 0.69 -15.53 -1.92
CA ALA A 17 -0.61 -15.26 -2.55
C ALA A 17 -1.30 -16.52 -3.06
N THR A 18 -0.57 -17.41 -3.74
CA THR A 18 -1.16 -18.60 -4.39
C THR A 18 -1.66 -19.66 -3.41
N LEU A 19 -1.36 -19.54 -2.11
CA LEU A 19 -1.92 -20.41 -1.07
C LEU A 19 -3.41 -20.16 -0.82
N SER A 20 -3.88 -18.93 -1.02
CA SER A 20 -5.24 -18.51 -0.62
C SER A 20 -5.98 -17.67 -1.66
N HIS A 21 -5.28 -17.13 -2.65
CA HIS A 21 -5.84 -16.24 -3.66
C HIS A 21 -5.65 -16.76 -5.09
N VAL A 22 -6.47 -16.24 -6.00
CA VAL A 22 -6.39 -16.48 -7.44
C VAL A 22 -6.53 -15.17 -8.22
N ALA A 23 -6.01 -15.15 -9.46
CA ALA A 23 -6.17 -14.04 -10.41
C ALA A 23 -5.86 -12.66 -9.80
N ASN A 24 -6.83 -11.73 -9.76
CA ASN A 24 -6.59 -10.38 -9.24
C ASN A 24 -6.20 -10.36 -7.75
N GLY A 25 -6.58 -11.37 -6.96
CA GLY A 25 -6.10 -11.48 -5.58
C GLY A 25 -4.58 -11.65 -5.53
N VAL A 26 -4.04 -12.52 -6.39
CA VAL A 26 -2.59 -12.66 -6.56
C VAL A 26 -1.98 -11.36 -7.10
N TYR A 27 -2.59 -10.75 -8.12
CA TYR A 27 -2.05 -9.51 -8.69
C TYR A 27 -2.04 -8.35 -7.69
N GLY A 28 -3.01 -8.29 -6.78
CA GLY A 28 -3.08 -7.27 -5.73
C GLY A 28 -1.90 -7.39 -4.75
N GLU A 29 -1.58 -8.61 -4.34
CA GLU A 29 -0.43 -8.85 -3.45
C GLU A 29 0.89 -8.54 -4.16
N LEU A 30 1.05 -8.98 -5.42
CA LEU A 30 2.22 -8.68 -6.24
C LEU A 30 2.41 -7.16 -6.41
N TRP A 31 1.34 -6.44 -6.70
CA TRP A 31 1.34 -4.99 -6.81
C TRP A 31 1.77 -4.32 -5.50
N SER A 32 1.14 -4.69 -4.37
CA SER A 32 1.46 -4.13 -3.05
C SER A 32 2.92 -4.40 -2.65
N ALA A 33 3.41 -5.62 -2.89
CA ALA A 33 4.79 -5.99 -2.62
C ALA A 33 5.79 -5.20 -3.50
N ALA A 34 5.49 -5.02 -4.79
CA ALA A 34 6.32 -4.22 -5.69
C ALA A 34 6.32 -2.74 -5.30
N LEU A 35 5.16 -2.20 -4.94
CA LEU A 35 4.98 -0.83 -4.48
C LEU A 35 5.82 -0.55 -3.22
N LEU A 36 5.67 -1.37 -2.18
CA LEU A 36 6.40 -1.17 -0.92
C LEU A 36 7.89 -1.44 -1.08
N ALA A 37 8.30 -2.44 -1.88
CA ALA A 37 9.70 -2.67 -2.18
C ALA A 37 10.32 -1.50 -2.97
N GLY A 38 9.58 -0.96 -3.95
CA GLY A 38 9.98 0.19 -4.76
C GLY A 38 10.13 1.47 -3.94
N ALA A 39 9.26 1.68 -2.96
CA ALA A 39 9.26 2.85 -2.07
C ALA A 39 10.61 3.12 -1.41
N PHE A 40 11.37 2.08 -1.03
CA PHE A 40 12.71 2.22 -0.45
C PHE A 40 13.75 2.85 -1.40
N SER A 41 13.44 2.94 -2.70
CA SER A 41 14.32 3.44 -3.75
C SER A 41 13.68 4.54 -4.60
N SER A 42 12.58 5.11 -4.12
CA SER A 42 11.83 6.18 -4.78
C SER A 42 11.98 7.48 -3.99
N ALA A 43 12.05 8.60 -4.69
CA ALA A 43 12.10 9.93 -4.09
C ALA A 43 10.73 10.42 -3.60
N THR A 44 9.64 9.94 -4.22
CA THR A 44 8.26 10.32 -3.88
C THR A 44 7.34 9.12 -3.87
N VAL A 45 6.18 9.26 -3.22
CA VAL A 45 5.10 8.27 -3.24
C VAL A 45 4.60 8.05 -4.67
N ARG A 46 4.47 9.12 -5.46
CA ARG A 46 4.09 9.05 -6.88
C ARG A 46 5.06 8.19 -7.68
N GLU A 47 6.37 8.36 -7.48
CA GLU A 47 7.37 7.56 -8.18
C GLU A 47 7.27 6.07 -7.80
N ALA A 48 7.11 5.76 -6.51
CA ALA A 48 6.89 4.38 -6.06
C ALA A 48 5.63 3.77 -6.69
N PHE A 49 4.53 4.53 -6.73
CA PHE A 49 3.29 4.12 -7.38
C PHE A 49 3.46 3.84 -8.87
N ASP A 50 4.04 4.76 -9.63
CA ASP A 50 4.19 4.60 -11.09
C ASP A 50 5.06 3.38 -11.43
N ARG A 51 6.17 3.18 -10.71
CA ARG A 51 7.06 2.01 -10.89
C ARG A 51 6.38 0.70 -10.52
N SER A 52 5.43 0.71 -9.57
CA SER A 52 4.70 -0.50 -9.18
C SER A 52 3.81 -1.07 -10.29
N LEU A 53 3.36 -0.22 -11.22
CA LEU A 53 2.46 -0.62 -12.32
C LEU A 53 3.12 -1.58 -13.31
N ASP A 54 4.46 -1.55 -13.42
CA ASP A 54 5.23 -2.45 -14.29
C ASP A 54 5.14 -3.92 -13.87
N TYR A 55 4.70 -4.18 -12.64
CA TYR A 55 4.61 -5.51 -12.04
C TYR A 55 3.18 -6.06 -12.02
N VAL A 56 2.23 -5.35 -12.62
CA VAL A 56 0.84 -5.78 -12.75
C VAL A 56 0.57 -6.24 -14.18
N PRO A 57 -0.05 -7.41 -14.41
CA PRO A 57 -0.39 -7.84 -15.76
C PRO A 57 -1.22 -6.77 -16.51
N PRO A 58 -0.75 -6.25 -17.66
CA PRO A 58 -1.23 -4.98 -18.21
C PRO A 58 -2.67 -5.02 -18.75
N ARG A 59 -3.25 -6.22 -18.92
CA ARG A 59 -4.63 -6.45 -19.35
C ARG A 59 -5.54 -6.94 -18.21
N SER A 60 -5.06 -6.90 -16.97
CA SER A 60 -5.87 -7.26 -15.80
C SER A 60 -6.81 -6.13 -15.40
N ARG A 61 -7.91 -6.48 -14.72
CA ARG A 61 -8.83 -5.48 -14.15
C ARG A 61 -8.16 -4.64 -13.06
N LEU A 62 -7.17 -5.20 -12.36
CA LEU A 62 -6.36 -4.44 -11.41
C LEU A 62 -5.55 -3.34 -12.12
N ALA A 63 -4.85 -3.67 -13.22
CA ALA A 63 -4.11 -2.67 -13.99
C ALA A 63 -5.01 -1.58 -14.56
N GLU A 64 -6.22 -1.94 -15.00
CA GLU A 64 -7.25 -0.99 -15.43
C GLU A 64 -7.63 -0.01 -14.32
N ALA A 65 -7.92 -0.52 -13.12
CA ALA A 65 -8.30 0.32 -11.98
C ALA A 65 -7.17 1.27 -11.55
N LEU A 66 -5.94 0.75 -11.38
CA LEU A 66 -4.80 1.55 -10.97
C LEU A 66 -4.46 2.65 -11.97
N ARG A 67 -4.48 2.35 -13.27
CA ARG A 67 -4.25 3.35 -14.32
C ARG A 67 -5.36 4.38 -14.37
N ALA A 68 -6.62 3.96 -14.25
CA ALA A 68 -7.73 4.90 -14.23
C ALA A 68 -7.63 5.89 -13.06
N VAL A 69 -7.23 5.46 -11.86
CA VAL A 69 -7.03 6.36 -10.73
C VAL A 69 -5.85 7.31 -10.93
N ARG A 70 -4.75 6.81 -11.52
CA ARG A 70 -3.61 7.65 -11.93
C ARG A 70 -4.05 8.72 -12.94
N ASP A 71 -4.79 8.31 -13.96
CA ASP A 71 -5.25 9.21 -15.03
C ASP A 71 -6.20 10.28 -14.46
N MET A 72 -7.09 9.92 -13.52
CA MET A 72 -7.92 10.90 -12.78
C MET A 72 -7.07 11.94 -12.04
N ARG A 73 -5.95 11.54 -11.42
CA ARG A 73 -5.02 12.48 -10.77
C ARG A 73 -4.34 13.37 -11.80
N ASP A 74 -3.88 12.81 -12.91
CA ASP A 74 -3.18 13.53 -13.97
C ASP A 74 -4.10 14.54 -14.68
N GLU A 75 -5.39 14.23 -14.76
CA GLU A 75 -6.46 15.12 -15.24
C GLU A 75 -6.85 16.21 -14.23
N GLY A 76 -6.33 16.15 -13.00
CA GLY A 76 -6.55 17.17 -11.97
C GLY A 76 -7.90 17.08 -11.26
N LEU A 77 -8.52 15.90 -11.20
CA LEU A 77 -9.77 15.73 -10.46
C LEU A 77 -9.57 16.02 -8.96
N ALA A 78 -10.58 16.63 -8.35
CA ALA A 78 -10.66 16.73 -6.89
C ALA A 78 -10.82 15.32 -6.28
N TRP A 79 -10.34 15.14 -5.06
CA TRP A 79 -10.36 13.84 -4.39
C TRP A 79 -11.78 13.26 -4.30
N GLU A 80 -12.78 14.08 -3.96
CA GLU A 80 -14.18 13.66 -3.87
C GLU A 80 -14.72 13.16 -5.21
N GLN A 81 -14.29 13.78 -6.32
CA GLN A 81 -14.68 13.36 -7.68
C GLN A 81 -14.04 12.02 -8.04
N ALA A 82 -12.76 11.83 -7.69
CA ALA A 82 -12.06 10.58 -7.92
C ALA A 82 -12.68 9.43 -7.12
N ILE A 83 -12.99 9.64 -5.84
CA ILE A 83 -13.66 8.62 -5.00
C ILE A 83 -15.07 8.30 -5.52
N ALA A 84 -15.85 9.30 -5.92
CA ALA A 84 -17.16 9.06 -6.53
C ALA A 84 -17.05 8.20 -7.80
N ALA A 85 -16.08 8.48 -8.67
CA ALA A 85 -15.81 7.68 -9.87
C ALA A 85 -15.32 6.26 -9.54
N ILE A 86 -14.50 6.10 -8.49
CA ILE A 86 -14.05 4.79 -7.99
C ILE A 86 -15.24 3.96 -7.51
N GLN A 87 -16.14 4.56 -6.73
CA GLN A 87 -17.35 3.91 -6.24
C GLN A 87 -18.30 3.53 -7.39
N GLU A 88 -18.49 4.40 -8.37
CA GLU A 88 -19.32 4.12 -9.54
C GLU A 88 -18.78 2.93 -10.35
N ARG A 89 -17.47 2.89 -10.60
CA ARG A 89 -16.86 1.86 -11.45
C ARG A 89 -16.67 0.52 -10.75
N TRP A 90 -16.29 0.52 -9.47
CA TRP A 90 -15.84 -0.69 -8.77
C TRP A 90 -16.58 -0.97 -7.45
N GLY A 91 -17.56 -0.15 -7.07
CA GLY A 91 -18.35 -0.36 -5.84
C GLY A 91 -19.30 -1.56 -5.87
N HIS A 92 -19.43 -2.22 -7.03
CA HIS A 92 -20.17 -3.48 -7.17
C HIS A 92 -19.40 -4.70 -6.61
N TYR A 93 -18.10 -4.57 -6.34
CA TYR A 93 -17.32 -5.62 -5.71
C TYR A 93 -17.61 -5.73 -4.20
N SER A 94 -17.26 -6.87 -3.59
CA SER A 94 -17.27 -7.01 -2.13
C SER A 94 -16.39 -5.93 -1.50
N TRP A 95 -16.77 -5.45 -0.32
CA TRP A 95 -16.03 -4.41 0.39
C TRP A 95 -14.58 -4.81 0.72
N VAL A 96 -14.25 -6.10 0.81
CA VAL A 96 -12.87 -6.61 0.98
C VAL A 96 -12.17 -7.01 -0.32
N HIS A 97 -12.78 -6.75 -1.48
CA HIS A 97 -12.21 -7.20 -2.75
C HIS A 97 -11.00 -6.36 -3.17
N THR A 98 -10.02 -6.99 -3.82
CA THR A 98 -8.72 -6.37 -4.10
C THR A 98 -8.79 -5.14 -5.01
N ILE A 99 -9.67 -5.12 -6.02
CA ILE A 99 -9.67 -4.08 -7.06
C ILE A 99 -10.11 -2.72 -6.52
N ASN A 100 -11.25 -2.68 -5.82
CA ASN A 100 -11.82 -1.45 -5.26
C ASN A 100 -10.94 -0.92 -4.12
N ASN A 101 -10.38 -1.81 -3.30
CA ASN A 101 -9.41 -1.43 -2.26
C ASN A 101 -8.09 -0.90 -2.84
N ALA A 102 -7.53 -1.55 -3.88
CA ALA A 102 -6.35 -1.04 -4.57
C ALA A 102 -6.57 0.34 -5.22
N ALA A 103 -7.77 0.60 -5.75
CA ALA A 103 -8.15 1.90 -6.28
C ALA A 103 -8.19 3.00 -5.18
N VAL A 104 -8.71 2.68 -4.00
CA VAL A 104 -8.71 3.60 -2.84
C VAL A 104 -7.30 3.85 -2.29
N ILE A 105 -6.48 2.79 -2.20
CA ILE A 105 -5.06 2.92 -1.84
C ILE A 105 -4.35 3.85 -2.83
N ALA A 106 -4.51 3.62 -4.13
CA ALA A 106 -3.95 4.47 -5.18
C ALA A 106 -4.41 5.93 -5.04
N ALA A 107 -5.69 6.17 -4.76
CA ALA A 107 -6.20 7.52 -4.56
C ALA A 107 -5.56 8.22 -3.35
N GLY A 108 -5.46 7.55 -2.19
CA GLY A 108 -4.82 8.18 -1.03
C GLY A 108 -3.32 8.40 -1.21
N LEU A 109 -2.61 7.50 -1.90
CA LEU A 109 -1.20 7.68 -2.25
C LEU A 109 -1.00 8.88 -3.17
N LEU A 110 -1.83 8.99 -4.20
CA LEU A 110 -1.70 10.04 -5.21
C LEU A 110 -2.14 11.40 -4.68
N TRP A 111 -3.30 11.52 -4.04
CA TRP A 111 -3.81 12.78 -3.48
C TRP A 111 -3.20 13.18 -2.14
N GLY A 112 -2.42 12.31 -1.50
CA GLY A 112 -1.73 12.64 -0.24
C GLY A 112 -0.51 13.56 -0.40
N GLU A 113 0.00 13.75 -1.62
CA GLU A 113 1.07 14.74 -1.94
C GLU A 113 2.32 14.65 -1.05
N ASP A 114 2.80 13.43 -0.79
CA ASP A 114 3.94 13.17 0.09
C ASP A 114 3.73 13.70 1.54
N ASP A 115 2.47 13.87 1.98
CA ASP A 115 2.10 14.10 3.38
C ASP A 115 1.49 12.82 3.99
N PHE A 116 2.12 12.34 5.08
CA PHE A 116 1.70 11.10 5.74
C PHE A 116 0.25 11.15 6.25
N SER A 117 -0.15 12.27 6.84
CA SER A 117 -1.48 12.43 7.45
C SER A 117 -2.56 12.46 6.37
N ALA A 118 -2.30 13.20 5.29
CA ALA A 118 -3.18 13.27 4.13
C ALA A 118 -3.29 11.91 3.45
N THR A 119 -2.17 11.22 3.19
CA THR A 119 -2.21 9.87 2.58
C THR A 119 -3.07 8.91 3.40
N VAL A 120 -2.79 8.76 4.69
CA VAL A 120 -3.56 7.83 5.54
C VAL A 120 -5.01 8.28 5.70
N GLY A 121 -5.24 9.57 5.94
CA GLY A 121 -6.56 10.14 6.14
C GLY A 121 -7.46 9.98 4.92
N LEU A 122 -6.97 10.34 3.73
CA LEU A 122 -7.69 10.20 2.46
C LEU A 122 -7.94 8.73 2.12
N THR A 123 -6.97 7.84 2.35
CA THR A 123 -7.17 6.39 2.16
C THR A 123 -8.29 5.86 3.05
N VAL A 124 -8.28 6.20 4.35
CA VAL A 124 -9.31 5.76 5.32
C VAL A 124 -10.68 6.36 4.98
N GLN A 125 -10.72 7.62 4.57
CA GLN A 125 -11.95 8.30 4.16
C GLN A 125 -12.56 7.70 2.88
N GLY A 126 -11.75 7.09 2.02
CA GLY A 126 -12.20 6.36 0.83
C GLY A 126 -13.02 5.11 1.14
N GLY A 127 -12.96 4.60 2.38
CA GLY A 127 -13.83 3.53 2.88
C GLY A 127 -13.39 2.12 2.50
N TRP A 128 -14.36 1.20 2.53
CA TRP A 128 -14.18 -0.26 2.37
C TRP A 128 -13.26 -0.87 3.45
N ASP A 129 -12.17 -1.53 3.07
CA ASP A 129 -11.28 -2.25 3.98
C ASP A 129 -10.24 -1.30 4.59
N THR A 130 -10.70 -0.40 5.46
CA THR A 130 -9.95 0.80 5.88
C THR A 130 -8.67 0.49 6.64
N ASP A 131 -8.61 -0.61 7.38
CA ASP A 131 -7.41 -1.06 8.08
C ASP A 131 -6.35 -1.57 7.10
N SER A 132 -6.70 -2.48 6.19
CA SER A 132 -5.78 -2.97 5.15
C SER A 132 -5.30 -1.85 4.24
N ASN A 133 -6.22 -0.97 3.83
CA ASN A 133 -5.93 0.15 2.95
C ASN A 133 -4.98 1.15 3.63
N GLY A 134 -5.34 1.57 4.85
CA GLY A 134 -4.54 2.50 5.64
C GLY A 134 -3.15 1.93 5.98
N ALA A 135 -3.07 0.65 6.33
CA ALA A 135 -1.80 -0.02 6.60
C ALA A 135 -0.89 -0.05 5.36
N THR A 136 -1.44 -0.35 4.19
CA THR A 136 -0.69 -0.38 2.94
C THR A 136 -0.21 1.01 2.54
N ALA A 137 -1.12 1.99 2.49
CA ALA A 137 -0.78 3.36 2.09
C ALA A 137 0.19 4.03 3.08
N GLY A 138 -0.05 3.87 4.39
CA GLY A 138 0.83 4.37 5.45
C GLY A 138 2.21 3.72 5.43
N SER A 139 2.32 2.43 5.11
CA SER A 139 3.63 1.77 4.97
C SER A 139 4.45 2.37 3.84
N VAL A 140 3.82 2.65 2.69
CA VAL A 140 4.50 3.26 1.53
C VAL A 140 4.93 4.69 1.84
N ALA A 141 4.01 5.53 2.34
CA ALA A 141 4.33 6.90 2.72
C ALA A 141 5.40 6.95 3.82
N GLY A 142 5.31 6.11 4.85
CA GLY A 142 6.29 6.05 5.93
C GLY A 142 7.68 5.60 5.48
N VAL A 143 7.78 4.73 4.47
CA VAL A 143 9.07 4.36 3.86
C VAL A 143 9.67 5.53 3.09
N VAL A 144 8.88 6.20 2.26
CA VAL A 144 9.35 7.33 1.43
C VAL A 144 9.77 8.53 2.29
N LEU A 145 8.95 8.90 3.27
CA LEU A 145 9.18 10.07 4.12
C LEU A 145 10.19 9.80 5.25
N GLY A 146 10.31 8.54 5.64
CA GLY A 146 11.15 8.10 6.75
C GLY A 146 10.48 8.29 8.12
N ALA A 147 10.83 7.41 9.06
CA ALA A 147 10.22 7.35 10.39
C ALA A 147 10.32 8.66 11.19
N ALA A 148 11.36 9.46 10.98
CA ALA A 148 11.56 10.73 11.68
C ALA A 148 10.59 11.84 11.22
N ALA A 149 9.99 11.70 10.03
CA ALA A 149 9.03 12.65 9.49
C ALA A 149 7.57 12.33 9.89
N LEU A 150 7.35 11.20 10.58
CA LEU A 150 6.00 10.77 10.96
C LEU A 150 5.45 11.66 12.09
N PRO A 151 4.20 12.16 11.98
CA PRO A 151 3.60 12.98 13.02
C PRO A 151 3.46 12.24 14.36
N GLU A 152 3.85 12.89 15.46
CA GLU A 152 3.84 12.29 16.80
C GLU A 152 2.46 11.77 17.21
N HIS A 153 1.37 12.44 16.79
CA HIS A 153 0.01 12.01 17.12
C HIS A 153 -0.40 10.68 16.48
N PHE A 154 0.29 10.21 15.43
CA PHE A 154 0.13 8.86 14.88
C PHE A 154 1.03 7.84 15.57
N VAL A 155 2.22 8.25 16.00
CA VAL A 155 3.25 7.33 16.52
C VAL A 155 3.11 7.11 18.02
N ALA A 156 2.94 8.18 18.80
CA ALA A 156 2.93 8.13 20.27
C ALA A 156 1.87 7.17 20.84
N PRO A 157 0.61 7.12 20.33
CA PRO A 157 -0.41 6.21 20.85
C PRO A 157 -0.09 4.73 20.67
N LEU A 158 0.83 4.37 19.76
CA LEU A 158 1.25 2.98 19.55
C LEU A 158 2.21 2.48 20.63
N GLU A 159 2.84 3.39 21.39
CA GLU A 159 3.82 3.07 22.44
C GLU A 159 4.94 2.13 21.98
N ASN A 160 5.28 2.16 20.68
CA ASN A 160 6.23 1.24 20.04
C ASN A 160 5.85 -0.25 20.24
N ARG A 161 4.56 -0.57 20.33
CA ARG A 161 4.02 -1.92 20.54
C ARG A 161 3.00 -2.29 19.47
N THR A 162 2.91 -3.57 19.15
CA THR A 162 1.87 -4.12 18.28
C THR A 162 1.26 -5.38 18.87
N ARG A 163 -0.04 -5.59 18.64
CA ARG A 163 -0.75 -6.81 19.02
C ARG A 163 -0.74 -7.80 17.86
N SER A 164 -0.56 -9.07 18.16
CA SER A 164 -0.46 -10.10 17.13
C SER A 164 -1.13 -11.40 17.56
N ALA A 165 -1.85 -12.03 16.63
CA ALA A 165 -2.35 -13.39 16.81
C ALA A 165 -1.27 -14.46 16.57
N ILE A 166 -0.07 -14.06 16.11
CA ILE A 166 1.04 -14.98 15.90
C ILE A 166 1.59 -15.40 17.27
N PHE A 167 1.60 -16.71 17.52
CA PHE A 167 2.09 -17.27 18.77
C PHE A 167 3.52 -16.78 19.09
N GLY A 168 3.69 -16.20 20.28
CA GLY A 168 4.97 -15.66 20.75
C GLY A 168 5.30 -14.24 20.26
N TYR A 169 4.41 -13.57 19.54
CA TYR A 169 4.63 -12.22 19.00
C TYR A 169 3.59 -11.18 19.45
N ASP A 170 2.65 -11.55 20.32
CA ASP A 170 1.75 -10.55 20.91
C ASP A 170 2.54 -9.54 21.76
N ASN A 171 2.16 -8.26 21.69
CA ASN A 171 2.83 -7.14 22.34
C ASN A 171 4.31 -6.94 21.94
N ALA A 172 4.69 -7.35 20.72
CA ALA A 172 6.03 -7.16 20.20
C ALA A 172 6.38 -5.67 20.04
N VAL A 173 7.68 -5.36 20.17
CA VAL A 173 8.20 -4.00 19.99
C VAL A 173 8.38 -3.71 18.50
N ILE A 174 7.73 -2.68 17.97
CA ILE A 174 7.74 -2.35 16.53
C ILE A 174 9.16 -2.10 16.03
N SER A 175 9.96 -1.32 16.77
CA SER A 175 11.36 -1.07 16.44
C SER A 175 12.23 -2.33 16.42
N ASP A 176 11.90 -3.35 17.20
CA ASP A 176 12.64 -4.61 17.20
C ASP A 176 12.32 -5.44 15.96
N LEU A 177 11.05 -5.45 15.56
CA LEU A 177 10.61 -6.09 14.31
C LEU A 177 11.29 -5.42 13.10
N ALA A 178 11.36 -4.09 13.07
CA ALA A 178 12.07 -3.34 12.03
C ALA A 178 13.57 -3.68 12.00
N ARG A 179 14.26 -3.68 13.15
CA ARG A 179 15.69 -4.05 13.24
C ARG A 179 15.96 -5.49 12.83
N ARG A 180 15.11 -6.43 13.23
CA ARG A 180 15.20 -7.83 12.80
C ARG A 180 15.05 -7.99 11.30
N THR A 181 14.15 -7.20 10.71
CA THR A 181 13.90 -7.18 9.28
C THR A 181 15.10 -6.62 8.51
N LEU A 182 15.72 -5.55 9.00
CA LEU A 182 16.94 -4.96 8.43
C LEU A 182 18.10 -5.96 8.37
N LYS A 183 18.31 -6.75 9.45
CA LYS A 183 19.37 -7.77 9.50
C LYS A 183 19.26 -8.83 8.40
N LEU A 184 18.07 -9.10 7.86
CA LEU A 184 17.88 -10.06 6.76
C LEU A 184 18.33 -9.51 5.39
N VAL A 185 18.63 -8.22 5.32
CA VAL A 185 19.08 -7.53 4.10
C VAL A 185 20.60 -7.31 4.14
N GLU A 186 21.15 -7.12 5.35
CA GLU A 186 22.58 -6.90 5.59
C GLU A 186 23.41 -8.19 5.59
N GLY A 187 22.78 -9.34 5.85
CA GLY A 187 23.41 -10.67 5.85
C GLY A 187 23.23 -11.39 4.52
#